data_AF-A0A822Z5W1-F1
#
_entry.id   AF-A0A822Z5W1-F1
#
_cell.length_a   1.000
_cell.length_b   1.000
_cell.length_c   1.000
_cell.angle_alpha   90.00
_cell.angle_beta   90.00
_cell.angle_gamma   90.00
#
_symmetry.space_group_name_H-M   'P 1'
#
loop_
_entity.id
_entity.type
_entity.pdbx_description
1 polymer ?
#
loop_
_entity_poly.entity_id
_entity_poly.type
_entity_poly.pdbx_seq_one_letter_code
_entity_poly.pdbx_strand_id
1 'polypeptide(L)'
;MASNQVRASHILIKHQGSRRKASWKDPEGDVIRKTTRDSAVSQLKSLREDIITGKAKFEDVASRYSDCSSAKRGGDLGLFLFLFILTLIFGS
;
A
#
# COMPACT_ATOMS: atom_id res chain seq x y z
N MET A 1 3.52 31.50 2.48
CA MET A 1 3.30 30.53 3.57
C MET A 1 3.37 29.14 2.95
N ALA A 2 4.37 28.34 3.28
CA ALA A 2 4.49 27.00 2.70
C ALA A 2 3.31 26.17 3.18
N SER A 3 2.53 25.63 2.24
CA SER A 3 1.46 24.69 2.55
C SER A 3 2.09 23.45 3.16
N ASN A 4 1.98 23.26 4.48
CA ASN A 4 2.43 22.06 5.22
C ASN A 4 1.64 20.79 4.84
N GLN A 5 1.01 20.77 3.68
CA GLN A 5 0.18 19.69 3.18
C GLN A 5 0.89 19.03 2.01
N VAL A 6 0.93 17.70 2.04
CA VAL A 6 1.44 16.85 0.97
C VAL A 6 0.31 15.99 0.43
N ARG A 7 0.42 15.59 -0.83
CA ARG A 7 -0.37 14.51 -1.41
C ARG A 7 0.54 13.32 -1.63
N ALA A 8 0.09 12.14 -1.24
CA ALA A 8 0.84 10.91 -1.48
C ALA A 8 -0.12 9.79 -1.86
N SER A 9 0.43 8.82 -2.59
CA SER A 9 -0.23 7.56 -2.88
C SER A 9 0.63 6.42 -2.37
N HIS A 10 0.01 5.30 -2.03
CA HIS A 10 0.74 4.13 -1.54
C HIS A 10 0.19 2.81 -2.07
N ILE A 11 1.05 1.79 -2.02
CA ILE A 11 0.68 0.40 -2.26
C ILE A 11 1.01 -0.35 -0.97
N LEU A 12 -0.03 -0.79 -0.27
CA LEU A 12 0.10 -1.64 0.91
C LEU A 12 -0.13 -3.11 0.54
N ILE A 13 0.80 -4.00 0.88
CA ILE A 13 0.60 -5.46 0.84
C ILE A 13 0.65 -5.98 2.27
N LYS A 14 -0.44 -6.63 2.70
CA LYS A 14 -0.50 -7.20 4.05
C LYS A 14 0.12 -8.59 4.08
N HIS A 15 0.57 -8.98 5.27
CA HIS A 15 1.17 -10.28 5.51
C HIS A 15 0.74 -10.81 6.89
N GLN A 16 1.18 -12.01 7.25
CA GLN A 16 0.81 -12.72 8.47
C GLN A 16 1.15 -11.96 9.77
N GLY A 17 2.04 -10.97 9.69
CA GLY A 17 2.47 -10.12 10.80
C GLY A 17 1.74 -8.78 10.87
N SER A 18 0.90 -8.44 9.88
CA SER A 18 0.13 -7.20 9.91
C SER A 18 -0.84 -7.18 11.10
N ARG A 19 -0.96 -6.04 11.79
CA ARG A 19 -1.88 -5.89 12.94
C ARG A 19 -3.32 -6.29 12.61
N ARG A 20 -3.83 -5.85 11.45
CA ARG A 20 -5.13 -6.24 10.91
C ARG A 20 -4.93 -7.12 9.67
N LYS A 21 -5.14 -8.42 9.82
CA LYS A 21 -4.97 -9.45 8.77
C LYS A 21 -6.22 -9.62 7.91
N ALA A 22 -6.83 -8.52 7.47
CA ALA A 22 -8.01 -8.53 6.62
C ALA A 22 -7.98 -7.30 5.71
N SER A 23 -8.44 -7.43 4.48
CA SER A 23 -8.52 -6.32 3.52
C SER A 23 -9.82 -6.40 2.71
N TRP A 24 -10.03 -5.46 1.80
CA TRP A 24 -11.20 -5.47 0.93
C TRP A 24 -11.20 -6.64 -0.06
N LYS A 25 -10.01 -7.16 -0.40
CA LYS A 25 -9.84 -8.33 -1.30
C LYS A 25 -9.87 -9.66 -0.55
N ASP A 26 -9.56 -9.63 0.74
CA ASP A 26 -9.51 -10.80 1.62
C ASP A 26 -10.15 -10.45 2.97
N PRO A 27 -11.50 -10.42 3.05
CA PRO A 27 -12.22 -9.99 4.24
C PRO A 27 -12.00 -10.93 5.44
N GLU A 28 -11.90 -12.24 5.19
CA GLU A 28 -11.63 -13.26 6.21
C GLU A 28 -10.13 -13.36 6.58
N GLY A 29 -9.25 -12.94 5.67
CA GLY A 29 -7.83 -12.84 5.95
C GLY A 29 -7.03 -14.10 5.67
N ASP A 30 -7.59 -15.07 4.95
CA ASP A 30 -6.97 -16.38 4.71
C ASP A 30 -5.68 -16.27 3.92
N VAL A 31 -5.64 -15.40 2.91
CA VAL A 31 -4.47 -15.16 2.07
C VAL A 31 -3.44 -14.37 2.87
N ILE A 32 -3.88 -13.32 3.58
CA ILE A 32 -2.98 -12.47 4.37
C ILE A 32 -2.31 -13.26 5.49
N ARG A 33 -3.02 -14.17 6.16
CA ARG A 33 -2.47 -15.05 7.21
C ARG A 33 -1.43 -16.02 6.70
N LYS A 34 -1.54 -16.45 5.44
CA LYS A 34 -0.59 -17.37 4.78
C LYS A 34 0.59 -16.64 4.13
N THR A 35 0.45 -15.35 3.88
CA THR A 35 1.49 -14.54 3.22
C THR A 35 2.58 -14.21 4.22
N THR A 36 3.80 -14.67 3.98
CA THR A 36 4.96 -14.35 4.82
C THR A 36 5.45 -12.93 4.58
N ARG A 37 6.23 -12.37 5.53
CA ARG A 37 6.85 -11.05 5.35
C ARG A 37 7.72 -11.00 4.10
N ASP A 38 8.52 -12.03 3.85
CA ASP A 38 9.44 -12.08 2.71
C ASP A 38 8.70 -12.23 1.37
N SER A 39 7.58 -12.97 1.36
CA SER A 39 6.70 -13.04 0.19
C SER A 39 6.11 -11.67 -0.13
N ALA A 40 5.60 -10.95 0.88
CA ALA A 40 5.09 -9.60 0.70
C ALA A 40 6.17 -8.61 0.21
N VAL A 41 7.39 -8.69 0.75
CA VAL A 41 8.53 -7.88 0.30
C VAL A 41 8.91 -8.21 -1.15
N SER A 42 8.95 -9.50 -1.51
CA SER A 42 9.26 -9.93 -2.88
C SER A 42 8.20 -9.45 -3.87
N GLN A 43 6.92 -9.57 -3.52
CA GLN A 43 5.81 -9.03 -4.32
C GLN A 43 5.94 -7.52 -4.50
N LEU A 44 6.21 -6.77 -3.42
CA LEU A 44 6.41 -5.32 -3.50
C LEU A 44 7.61 -4.93 -4.39
N LYS A 45 8.71 -5.68 -4.33
CA LYS A 45 9.88 -5.45 -5.19
C LYS A 45 9.55 -5.66 -6.66
N SER A 46 8.88 -6.77 -6.99
CA SER A 46 8.45 -7.04 -8.38
C SER A 46 7.52 -5.95 -8.90
N LEU A 47 6.50 -5.56 -8.12
CA LEU A 47 5.59 -4.48 -8.48
C LEU A 47 6.32 -3.14 -8.67
N ARG A 48 7.30 -2.85 -7.80
CA ARG A 48 8.14 -1.65 -7.92
C ARG A 48 8.96 -1.67 -9.21
N GLU A 49 9.55 -2.80 -9.57
CA GLU A 49 10.30 -2.95 -10.82
C GLU A 49 9.40 -2.75 -12.05
N ASP A 50 8.20 -3.33 -12.05
CA ASP A 50 7.24 -3.13 -13.14
C ASP A 50 6.81 -1.66 -13.28
N ILE A 51 6.68 -0.94 -12.16
CA ILE A 51 6.39 0.50 -12.17
C ILE A 51 7.57 1.31 -12.70
N ILE A 52 8.80 1.03 -12.21
CA ILE A 52 10.00 1.78 -12.60
C ILE A 52 10.34 1.54 -14.08
N THR A 53 10.13 0.31 -14.57
CA THR A 53 10.35 -0.03 -15.99
C THR A 53 9.22 0.43 -16.91
N GLY A 54 8.15 1.02 -16.35
CA GLY A 54 7.01 1.54 -17.11
C GLY A 54 6.07 0.46 -17.65
N LYS A 55 6.22 -0.80 -17.24
CA LYS A 55 5.33 -1.91 -17.63
C LYS A 55 3.93 -1.76 -17.04
N ALA A 56 3.82 -1.12 -15.87
CA ALA A 56 2.56 -0.86 -15.21
C ALA A 56 2.52 0.54 -14.61
N LYS A 57 1.35 1.18 -14.60
CA LYS A 57 1.17 2.45 -13.89
C LYS A 57 0.96 2.20 -12.41
N PHE A 58 1.44 3.12 -11.58
CA PHE A 58 1.29 3.05 -10.13
C PHE A 58 -0.18 2.89 -9.71
N GLU A 59 -1.08 3.68 -10.30
CA GLU A 59 -2.51 3.69 -9.97
C GLU A 59 -3.18 2.33 -10.27
N ASP A 60 -2.81 1.69 -11.39
CA ASP A 60 -3.32 0.38 -11.77
C ASP A 60 -2.85 -0.70 -10.79
N VAL A 61 -1.56 -0.66 -10.43
CA VAL A 61 -0.98 -1.58 -9.45
C VAL A 61 -1.63 -1.39 -8.08
N ALA A 62 -1.79 -0.15 -7.62
CA ALA A 62 -2.42 0.16 -6.35
C ALA A 62 -3.88 -0.32 -6.31
N SER A 63 -4.63 -0.09 -7.39
CA SER A 63 -6.04 -0.49 -7.48
C SER A 63 -6.23 -2.01 -7.46
N ARG A 64 -5.31 -2.75 -8.07
CA ARG A 64 -5.41 -4.21 -8.19
C ARG A 64 -4.84 -4.95 -6.98
N TYR A 65 -3.67 -4.52 -6.50
CA TYR A 65 -2.89 -5.32 -5.56
C TYR A 65 -2.94 -4.79 -4.12
N SER A 66 -3.23 -3.49 -3.91
CA SER A 66 -3.13 -2.93 -2.57
C SER A 66 -4.26 -3.41 -1.63
N ASP A 67 -3.88 -3.78 -0.41
CA ASP A 67 -4.76 -4.16 0.70
C ASP A 67 -5.37 -2.97 1.47
N CYS A 68 -5.04 -1.74 1.09
CA CYS A 68 -5.63 -0.54 1.69
C CYS A 68 -6.94 -0.18 0.98
N SER A 69 -7.88 0.45 1.69
CA SER A 69 -9.11 0.97 1.08
C SER A 69 -8.85 2.08 0.05
N SER A 70 -7.68 2.73 0.10
CA SER A 70 -7.22 3.70 -0.90
C SER A 70 -7.01 3.07 -2.29
N ALA A 71 -6.94 1.75 -2.40
CA ALA A 71 -6.87 1.03 -3.67
C ALA A 71 -7.96 1.50 -4.66
N LYS A 72 -9.18 1.75 -4.18
CA LYS A 72 -10.30 2.25 -5.01
C LYS A 72 -10.04 3.60 -5.68
N ARG A 73 -9.03 4.34 -5.22
CA ARG A 73 -8.59 5.65 -5.74
C ARG A 73 -7.15 5.60 -6.26
N GLY A 74 -6.69 4.46 -6.78
CA GLY A 74 -5.32 4.33 -7.27
C GLY A 74 -4.26 4.47 -6.18
N GLY A 75 -4.61 4.17 -4.92
CA GLY A 75 -3.72 4.32 -3.77
C GLY A 75 -3.66 5.73 -3.19
N ASP A 76 -4.45 6.68 -3.70
CA ASP A 76 -4.45 8.08 -3.25
C ASP A 76 -4.96 8.22 -1.81
N LEU A 77 -4.10 8.79 -0.97
CA LEU A 77 -4.39 9.13 0.42
C LEU A 77 -5.01 10.52 0.57
N GLY A 78 -5.02 11.33 -0.49
CA GLY A 78 -5.47 12.71 -0.47
C GLY A 78 -4.42 13.66 0.11
N LEU A 79 -4.84 14.88 0.44
CA LEU A 79 -4.00 15.88 1.07
C LEU A 79 -3.94 15.66 2.58
N PHE A 80 -2.75 15.55 3.14
CA PHE A 80 -2.55 15.43 4.58
C PHE A 80 -1.37 16.28 5.05
N LEU A 81 -1.38 16.67 6.33
CA LEU A 81 -0.30 17.47 6.91
C LEU A 81 0.99 16.64 6.95
N PHE A 82 2.13 17.27 6.68
CA PHE A 82 3.45 16.63 6.64
C PHE A 82 3.76 15.80 7.90
N LEU A 83 3.24 16.23 9.07
CA LEU A 83 3.39 15.52 10.34
C LEU A 83 2.80 14.09 10.33
N PHE A 84 1.77 13.83 9.51
CA PHE A 84 1.14 12.52 9.39
C PHE A 84 1.94 11.53 8.52
N ILE A 85 2.92 11.99 7.72
CA ILE A 85 3.80 11.10 6.94
C ILE A 85 4.60 10.19 7.89
N LEU A 86 5.14 10.73 8.98
CA LEU A 86 5.98 9.99 9.92
C LEU A 86 5.23 8.83 10.58
N THR A 87 3.94 9.01 10.88
CA THR A 87 3.14 7.97 11.54
C THR A 87 2.81 6.80 10.60
N LEU A 88 2.63 7.05 9.31
CA LEU A 88 2.31 6.03 8.31
C LEU A 88 3.51 5.11 7.96
N ILE A 89 4.74 5.62 8.06
CA ILE A 89 5.95 4.83 7.77
C ILE A 89 6.26 3.85 8.90
N PHE A 90 5.89 4.18 10.15
CA PHE A 90 6.24 3.39 11.34
C PHE A 90 5.07 2.60 11.95
N GLY A 91 3.83 2.76 11.46
CA GLY A 91 2.65 2.08 11.99
C GLY A 91 1.94 1.19 10.98
N SER A 92 2.38 -0.06 10.82
CA SER A 92 1.60 -1.16 10.18
C SER A 92 2.11 -2.53 10.59
#